data_AF-A0A8H4RQ61-F1
#
_entry.id   AF-A0A8H4RQ61-F1
#
_cell.length_a   1.000
_cell.length_b   1.000
_cell.length_c   1.000
_cell.angle_alpha   90.00
_cell.angle_beta   90.00
_cell.angle_gamma   90.00
#
_symmetry.space_group_name_H-M   'P 1'
#
loop_
_entity.id
_entity.type
_entity.pdbx_description
1 polymer ?
#
loop_
_entity_poly.entity_id
_entity_poly.type
_entity_poly.pdbx_seq_one_letter_code
_entity_poly.pdbx_strand_id
1 'polypeptide(L)'
;MSSSKLLSVSAEELDIPTVKSPLDAVIRLTSSAICVIKVRDRVIVNPLGFKVANDGESVLAGFIGVSDSLNFPGVPASNGGQVEYMVVPFADENLLKIPPGKVLELDYLLLSDIFPTAWFALESAGQVLGDNVVVFGAGAIRVYSVDNVPARLAKAESIGAIPINFDFGPADAQILKLEPNGVDRSCDCIGSKCVDEYGNNIENLILTQAVNVTRVGGGIGVIGVYLTHDLGRATPALKQGILPFPIGQFFLKNLSLCGGAATIHAYQELLKTSIDSGKARPSFVFEKEFRIEDAEEAYREFNDYKITKAVFRFPNP
;
A
#
# COMPACT_ATOMS: atom_id res chain seq x y z
N MET A 1 -32.59 48.51 16.71
CA MET A 1 -31.44 47.95 15.95
C MET A 1 -30.51 47.33 16.99
N SER A 2 -30.02 46.09 16.90
CA SER A 2 -30.17 45.05 15.86
C SER A 2 -30.66 43.74 16.50
N SER A 3 -31.47 42.96 15.78
CA SER A 3 -31.88 41.61 16.21
C SER A 3 -30.97 40.59 15.52
N SER A 4 -30.07 39.97 16.28
CA SER A 4 -29.42 38.72 15.85
C SER A 4 -30.40 37.58 16.09
N LYS A 5 -31.05 37.10 15.03
CA LYS A 5 -31.67 35.78 15.05
C LYS A 5 -30.55 34.74 15.15
N LEU A 6 -30.32 34.23 16.36
CA LEU A 6 -29.60 32.98 16.55
C LEU A 6 -30.31 31.90 15.73
N LEU A 7 -29.58 31.22 14.86
CA LEU A 7 -30.05 30.02 14.19
C LEU A 7 -30.32 28.97 15.28
N SER A 8 -31.57 28.56 15.42
CA SER A 8 -31.96 27.51 16.36
C SER A 8 -31.40 26.17 15.87
N VAL A 9 -30.35 25.69 16.51
CA VAL A 9 -29.91 24.30 16.38
C VAL A 9 -30.92 23.43 17.12
N SER A 10 -31.67 22.62 16.39
CA SER A 10 -32.50 21.55 16.95
C SER A 10 -31.73 20.25 16.89
N ALA A 11 -31.43 19.67 18.05
CA ALA A 11 -31.10 18.25 18.15
C ALA A 11 -32.43 17.49 18.37
N GLU A 12 -32.67 16.46 17.58
CA GLU A 12 -33.74 15.50 17.82
C GLU A 12 -33.11 14.25 18.45
N GLU A 13 -33.54 13.90 19.67
CA GLU A 13 -33.08 12.70 20.34
C GLU A 13 -33.86 11.51 19.79
N LEU A 14 -33.30 10.90 18.74
CA LEU A 14 -33.79 9.64 18.19
C LEU A 14 -33.45 8.50 19.15
N ASP A 15 -34.38 7.55 19.31
CA ASP A 15 -34.19 6.35 20.14
C ASP A 15 -32.87 5.64 19.81
N ILE A 16 -32.21 5.13 20.86
CA ILE A 16 -30.99 4.33 20.70
C ILE A 16 -31.31 3.14 19.78
N PRO A 17 -30.69 3.04 18.58
CA PRO A 17 -30.99 1.97 17.65
C PRO A 17 -30.62 0.64 18.31
N THR A 18 -31.63 -0.18 18.56
CA THR A 18 -31.42 -1.49 19.18
C THR A 18 -30.83 -2.43 18.15
N VAL A 19 -29.54 -2.74 18.28
CA VAL A 19 -28.85 -3.74 17.45
C VAL A 19 -29.59 -5.07 17.59
N LYS A 20 -30.08 -5.61 16.47
CA LYS A 20 -30.85 -6.87 16.44
C LYS A 20 -30.09 -7.99 15.73
N SER A 21 -29.04 -7.65 14.99
CA SER A 21 -28.18 -8.59 14.29
C SER A 21 -26.72 -8.11 14.34
N PRO A 22 -25.72 -9.00 14.30
CA PRO A 22 -24.32 -8.63 14.02
C PRO A 22 -24.13 -7.92 12.66
N LEU A 23 -25.16 -7.86 11.82
CA LEU A 23 -25.15 -7.32 10.46
C LEU A 23 -25.61 -5.84 10.34
N ASP A 24 -25.78 -5.13 11.46
CA ASP A 24 -26.27 -3.75 11.45
C ASP A 24 -25.13 -2.73 11.20
N ALA A 25 -24.95 -2.35 9.92
CA ALA A 25 -24.04 -1.26 9.53
C ALA A 25 -24.49 0.09 10.10
N VAL A 26 -23.69 0.73 10.96
CA VAL A 26 -23.98 2.08 11.47
C VAL A 26 -22.77 3.01 11.29
N ILE A 27 -22.79 3.83 10.24
CA ILE A 27 -21.94 5.04 10.16
C ILE A 27 -22.52 6.06 11.15
N ARG A 28 -22.07 5.99 12.41
CA ARG A 28 -22.54 6.88 13.47
C ARG A 28 -21.69 8.16 13.52
N LEU A 29 -22.07 9.17 12.73
CA LEU A 29 -21.47 10.51 12.81
C LEU A 29 -21.95 11.22 14.10
N THR A 30 -21.34 10.89 15.25
CA THR A 30 -21.58 11.60 16.51
C THR A 30 -20.59 12.75 16.69
N SER A 31 -20.78 13.82 15.94
CA SER A 31 -20.23 15.12 16.33
C SER A 31 -21.16 16.24 15.91
N SER A 32 -21.04 17.39 16.59
CA SER A 32 -21.66 18.65 16.19
C SER A 32 -20.94 19.34 15.02
N ALA A 33 -20.00 18.66 14.35
CA ALA A 33 -19.23 19.20 13.23
C ALA A 33 -19.94 18.96 11.89
N ILE A 34 -19.65 19.84 10.92
CA ILE A 34 -20.10 19.68 9.54
C ILE A 34 -19.18 18.66 8.87
N CYS A 35 -19.65 17.41 8.79
CA CYS A 35 -18.96 16.33 8.08
C CYS A 35 -19.18 16.44 6.56
N VAL A 36 -18.13 16.19 5.78
CA VAL A 36 -18.15 16.14 4.31
C VAL A 36 -18.77 14.81 3.83
N ILE A 37 -18.56 13.74 4.59
CA ILE A 37 -19.12 12.40 4.34
C ILE A 37 -20.57 12.33 4.86
N LYS A 38 -21.45 11.73 4.05
CA LYS A 38 -22.86 11.52 4.37
C LYS A 38 -23.19 10.04 4.48
N VAL A 39 -24.24 9.73 5.24
CA VAL A 39 -24.80 8.38 5.32
C VAL A 39 -25.14 7.88 3.90
N ARG A 40 -24.65 6.69 3.53
CA ARG A 40 -24.70 6.06 2.18
C ARG A 40 -23.76 6.66 1.11
N ASP A 41 -22.85 7.56 1.46
CA ASP A 41 -21.73 7.84 0.55
C ASP A 41 -20.85 6.58 0.38
N ARG A 42 -20.40 6.34 -0.85
CA ARG A 42 -19.39 5.31 -1.13
C ARG A 42 -18.02 5.90 -0.88
N VAL A 43 -17.21 5.20 -0.11
CA VAL A 43 -15.92 5.66 0.41
C VAL A 43 -14.86 4.57 0.31
N ILE A 44 -13.61 4.98 0.20
CA ILE A 44 -12.43 4.15 0.38
C ILE A 44 -11.79 4.54 1.73
N VAL A 45 -11.49 3.55 2.55
CA VAL A 45 -10.83 3.74 3.84
C VAL A 45 -9.32 3.84 3.61
N ASN A 46 -8.69 4.86 4.20
CA ASN A 46 -7.24 4.90 4.36
C ASN A 46 -6.85 4.05 5.60
N PRO A 47 -6.05 2.98 5.45
CA PRO A 47 -5.64 2.09 6.54
C PRO A 47 -4.50 2.67 7.38
N LEU A 48 -3.89 3.78 6.96
CA LEU A 48 -3.00 4.60 7.77
C LEU A 48 -3.81 5.79 8.28
N GLY A 49 -4.47 5.59 9.42
CA GLY A 49 -5.32 6.60 10.02
C GLY A 49 -4.52 7.81 10.47
N PHE A 50 -4.76 8.96 9.86
CA PHE A 50 -4.21 10.23 10.29
C PHE A 50 -5.25 11.01 11.10
N LYS A 51 -4.74 11.94 11.91
CA LYS A 51 -5.50 13.06 12.46
C LYS A 51 -4.73 14.33 12.11
N VAL A 52 -5.35 15.22 11.34
CA VAL A 52 -4.82 16.56 11.15
C VAL A 52 -5.11 17.37 12.42
N ALA A 53 -4.08 17.96 13.00
CA ALA A 53 -4.22 18.88 14.12
C ALA A 53 -4.64 20.28 13.63
N ASN A 54 -5.18 21.10 14.54
CA ASN A 54 -5.76 22.42 14.18
C ASN A 54 -4.72 23.44 13.68
N ASP A 55 -3.43 23.13 13.78
CA ASP A 55 -2.29 23.88 13.24
C ASP A 55 -1.89 23.46 11.81
N GLY A 56 -2.52 22.41 11.27
CA GLY A 56 -2.24 21.86 9.93
C GLY A 56 -1.22 20.73 9.91
N GLU A 57 -0.64 20.34 11.06
CA GLU A 57 0.26 19.17 11.10
C GLU A 57 -0.54 17.86 11.12
N SER A 58 -0.14 16.88 10.31
CA SER A 58 -0.76 15.56 10.28
C SER A 58 -0.03 14.60 11.22
N VAL A 59 -0.72 14.10 12.24
CA VAL A 59 -0.21 13.09 13.16
C VAL A 59 -0.79 11.72 12.76
N LEU A 60 0.04 10.68 12.71
CA LEU A 60 -0.45 9.31 12.56
C LEU A 60 -1.27 8.94 13.81
N ALA A 61 -2.58 8.81 13.66
CA ALA A 61 -3.50 8.42 14.71
C ALA A 61 -3.51 6.90 14.92
N GLY A 62 -3.21 6.13 13.87
CA GLY A 62 -2.83 4.73 13.97
C GLY A 62 -2.99 3.97 12.65
N PHE A 63 -3.10 2.65 12.72
CA PHE A 63 -3.61 1.87 11.59
C PHE A 63 -5.14 1.71 11.73
N ILE A 64 -5.82 1.45 10.61
CA ILE A 64 -7.26 1.23 10.53
C ILE A 64 -7.49 0.00 9.66
N GLY A 65 -8.10 -1.05 10.20
CA GLY A 65 -8.42 -2.25 9.41
C GLY A 65 -7.24 -3.19 9.13
N VAL A 66 -6.10 -3.03 9.81
CA VAL A 66 -5.01 -4.04 9.78
C VAL A 66 -5.15 -5.03 10.94
N SER A 67 -4.50 -6.18 10.86
CA SER A 67 -4.50 -7.17 11.96
C SER A 67 -3.71 -6.67 13.18
N ASP A 68 -4.13 -7.06 14.39
CA ASP A 68 -3.38 -6.87 15.64
C ASP A 68 -1.94 -7.43 15.60
N SER A 69 -1.65 -8.35 14.66
CA SER A 69 -0.29 -8.86 14.43
C SER A 69 0.68 -7.81 13.85
N LEU A 70 0.16 -6.71 13.27
CA LEU A 70 0.94 -5.55 12.81
C LEU A 70 1.06 -4.51 13.93
N ASN A 71 1.54 -4.95 15.10
CA ASN A 71 1.71 -4.09 16.27
C ASN A 71 2.95 -3.20 16.13
N PHE A 72 2.78 -2.03 15.51
CA PHE A 72 3.83 -1.01 15.45
C PHE A 72 3.95 -0.27 16.79
N PRO A 73 5.14 -0.24 17.44
CA PRO A 73 5.31 0.42 18.73
C PRO A 73 4.88 1.90 18.70
N GLY A 74 3.95 2.26 19.58
CA GLY A 74 3.39 3.61 19.67
C GLY A 74 2.11 3.84 18.86
N VAL A 75 1.65 2.85 18.09
CA VAL A 75 0.39 2.91 17.34
C VAL A 75 -0.69 2.06 18.06
N PRO A 76 -1.92 2.59 18.28
CA PRO A 76 -3.01 1.78 18.82
C PRO A 76 -3.34 0.58 17.91
N ALA A 77 -3.56 -0.58 18.52
CA ALA A 77 -4.08 -1.75 17.82
C ALA A 77 -5.48 -1.45 17.25
N SER A 78 -5.71 -1.88 16.01
CA SER A 78 -6.98 -1.72 15.30
C SER A 78 -7.53 -3.09 14.94
N ASN A 79 -8.83 -3.30 15.10
CA ASN A 79 -9.48 -4.49 14.55
C ASN A 79 -9.26 -4.54 13.02
N GLY A 80 -9.05 -5.75 12.48
CA GLY A 80 -8.87 -5.98 11.05
C GLY A 80 -10.09 -5.59 10.20
N GLY A 81 -9.84 -5.19 8.94
CA GLY A 81 -10.83 -4.66 8.01
C GLY A 81 -11.47 -5.71 7.10
N GLN A 82 -11.10 -6.99 7.23
CA GLN A 82 -11.75 -8.11 6.53
C GLN A 82 -12.98 -8.59 7.33
N VAL A 83 -13.91 -7.65 7.52
CA VAL A 83 -15.14 -7.80 8.30
C VAL A 83 -16.26 -7.06 7.57
N GLU A 84 -17.51 -7.48 7.77
CA GLU A 84 -18.66 -6.84 7.10
C GLU A 84 -18.82 -5.37 7.51
N TYR A 85 -18.45 -5.02 8.74
CA TYR A 85 -18.60 -3.67 9.31
C TYR A 85 -17.39 -3.28 10.15
N MET A 86 -16.91 -2.04 9.96
CA MET A 86 -15.78 -1.46 10.71
C MET A 86 -16.06 -0.01 11.10
N VAL A 87 -15.39 0.45 12.16
CA VAL A 87 -15.42 1.85 12.60
C VAL A 87 -14.17 2.57 12.11
N VAL A 88 -14.35 3.70 11.44
CA VAL A 88 -13.25 4.55 10.94
C VAL A 88 -13.22 5.84 11.77
N PRO A 89 -12.19 6.07 12.62
CA PRO A 89 -12.02 7.34 13.33
C PRO A 89 -11.58 8.46 12.38
N PHE A 90 -11.91 9.71 12.72
CA PHE A 90 -11.58 10.91 11.92
C PHE A 90 -12.02 10.73 10.46
N ALA A 91 -13.34 10.61 10.27
CA ALA A 91 -13.95 10.19 9.01
C ALA A 91 -13.81 11.22 7.88
N ASP A 92 -13.66 12.50 8.19
CA ASP A 92 -13.43 13.55 7.19
C ASP A 92 -11.99 13.50 6.63
N GLU A 93 -11.05 12.92 7.40
CA GLU A 93 -9.63 12.80 7.08
C GLU A 93 -9.24 11.41 6.52
N ASN A 94 -9.94 10.34 6.94
CA ASN A 94 -9.58 8.95 6.62
C ASN A 94 -10.50 8.26 5.60
N LEU A 95 -11.53 8.95 5.08
CA LEU A 95 -12.42 8.43 4.05
C LEU A 95 -12.33 9.25 2.75
N LEU A 96 -11.81 8.61 1.70
CA LEU A 96 -11.86 9.16 0.35
C LEU A 96 -13.23 8.87 -0.28
N LYS A 97 -14.00 9.90 -0.60
CA LYS A 97 -15.30 9.75 -1.29
C LYS A 97 -15.12 9.37 -2.76
N ILE A 98 -15.85 8.35 -3.22
CA ILE A 98 -15.83 7.88 -4.61
C ILE A 98 -17.17 8.09 -5.33
N PRO A 99 -17.19 8.16 -6.67
CA PRO A 99 -18.42 8.32 -7.46
C PRO A 99 -19.44 7.19 -7.21
N PRO A 100 -20.74 7.43 -7.46
CA PRO A 100 -21.75 6.37 -7.42
C PRO A 100 -21.57 5.35 -8.56
N GLY A 101 -22.05 4.12 -8.35
CA GLY A 101 -22.04 3.05 -9.36
C GLY A 101 -20.80 2.16 -9.34
N LYS A 102 -20.97 0.89 -9.73
CA LYS A 102 -19.97 -0.18 -9.50
C LYS A 102 -18.94 -0.37 -10.63
N VAL A 103 -18.98 0.42 -11.70
CA VAL A 103 -18.15 0.23 -12.92
C VAL A 103 -16.64 0.27 -12.66
N LEU A 104 -16.19 1.16 -11.77
CA LEU A 104 -14.79 1.32 -11.39
C LEU A 104 -14.55 0.95 -9.91
N GLU A 105 -15.45 0.18 -9.30
CA GLU A 105 -15.40 -0.18 -7.87
C GLU A 105 -14.10 -0.89 -7.50
N LEU A 106 -13.68 -1.85 -8.32
CA LEU A 106 -12.40 -2.54 -8.14
C LEU A 106 -11.21 -1.60 -8.35
N ASP A 107 -11.24 -0.67 -9.31
CA ASP A 107 -10.13 0.29 -9.49
C ASP A 107 -9.96 1.19 -8.27
N TYR A 108 -11.07 1.72 -7.73
CA TYR A 108 -11.03 2.55 -6.53
C TYR A 108 -10.59 1.76 -5.30
N LEU A 109 -10.85 0.46 -5.21
CA LEU A 109 -10.45 -0.35 -4.05
C LEU A 109 -8.92 -0.34 -3.83
N LEU A 110 -8.13 -0.27 -4.90
CA LEU A 110 -6.66 -0.18 -4.80
C LEU A 110 -6.16 1.17 -4.24
N LEU A 111 -7.01 2.21 -4.20
CA LEU A 111 -6.71 3.48 -3.54
C LEU A 111 -6.66 3.36 -2.01
N SER A 112 -7.10 2.23 -1.43
CA SER A 112 -6.94 2.01 0.01
C SER A 112 -5.46 1.89 0.40
N ASP A 113 -4.62 1.25 -0.41
CA ASP A 113 -3.23 0.98 -0.05
C ASP A 113 -2.33 0.85 -1.29
N ILE A 114 -2.36 -0.29 -1.97
CA ILE A 114 -1.21 -0.69 -2.79
C ILE A 114 -0.95 0.20 -4.02
N PHE A 115 -1.94 0.93 -4.53
CA PHE A 115 -1.71 1.88 -5.63
C PHE A 115 -1.04 3.19 -5.15
N PRO A 116 -1.55 3.88 -4.10
CA PRO A 116 -0.80 4.90 -3.37
C PRO A 116 0.58 4.46 -2.89
N THR A 117 0.72 3.24 -2.35
CA THR A 117 2.00 2.70 -1.87
C THR A 117 3.01 2.49 -3.02
N ALA A 118 2.56 2.02 -4.19
CA ALA A 118 3.40 1.94 -5.39
C ALA A 118 3.83 3.32 -5.91
N TRP A 119 2.94 4.33 -5.85
CA TRP A 119 3.29 5.71 -6.20
C TRP A 119 4.32 6.31 -5.24
N PHE A 120 4.15 6.08 -3.94
CA PHE A 120 5.10 6.49 -2.90
C PHE A 120 6.49 5.86 -3.08
N ALA A 121 6.57 4.62 -3.57
CA ALA A 121 7.85 3.97 -3.89
C ALA A 121 8.64 4.73 -4.99
N LEU A 122 7.95 5.18 -6.04
CA LEU A 122 8.54 5.95 -7.13
C LEU A 122 8.95 7.36 -6.67
N GLU A 123 8.10 8.04 -5.89
CA GLU A 123 8.42 9.35 -5.33
C GLU A 123 9.60 9.28 -4.35
N SER A 124 9.65 8.24 -3.50
CA SER A 124 10.76 7.98 -2.57
C SER A 124 12.08 7.72 -3.30
N ALA A 125 12.06 7.05 -4.45
CA ALA A 125 13.24 6.90 -5.29
C ALA A 125 13.69 8.23 -5.95
N GLY A 126 12.83 9.26 -5.94
CA GLY A 126 13.05 10.53 -6.63
C GLY A 126 12.82 10.45 -8.14
N GLN A 127 11.90 9.56 -8.58
CA GLN A 127 11.65 9.29 -10.00
C GLN A 127 11.15 10.53 -10.75
N VAL A 128 11.70 10.77 -11.94
CA VAL A 128 11.25 11.81 -12.88
C VAL A 128 10.95 11.24 -14.27
N LEU A 129 10.16 11.97 -15.06
CA LEU A 129 9.80 11.56 -16.42
C LEU A 129 11.05 11.30 -17.28
N GLY A 130 11.15 10.09 -17.82
CA GLY A 130 12.27 9.64 -18.65
C GLY A 130 13.28 8.75 -17.92
N ASP A 131 13.24 8.68 -16.59
CA ASP A 131 14.06 7.74 -15.82
C ASP A 131 13.74 6.28 -16.20
N ASN A 132 14.77 5.42 -16.32
CA ASN A 132 14.58 3.97 -16.26
C ASN A 132 14.58 3.48 -14.79
N VAL A 133 13.76 2.47 -14.51
CA VAL A 133 13.45 2.06 -13.13
C VAL A 133 13.55 0.54 -13.02
N VAL A 134 14.00 0.04 -11.87
CA VAL A 134 13.72 -1.35 -11.45
C VAL A 134 12.72 -1.33 -10.30
N VAL A 135 11.78 -2.26 -10.30
CA VAL A 135 10.94 -2.55 -9.15
C VAL A 135 11.16 -4.01 -8.79
N PHE A 136 11.66 -4.24 -7.59
CA PHE A 136 11.87 -5.56 -7.03
C PHE A 136 10.57 -6.01 -6.32
N GLY A 137 9.97 -7.10 -6.78
CA GLY A 137 8.63 -7.56 -6.39
C GLY A 137 7.53 -6.77 -7.10
N ALA A 138 7.36 -6.97 -8.41
CA ALA A 138 6.67 -5.99 -9.26
C ALA A 138 5.72 -6.52 -10.32
N GLY A 139 4.97 -5.56 -10.88
CA GLY A 139 4.91 -5.39 -12.34
C GLY A 139 4.83 -3.92 -12.82
N ALA A 140 5.54 -3.58 -13.92
CA ALA A 140 5.31 -2.46 -14.91
C ALA A 140 5.80 -1.01 -14.61
N ILE A 141 6.17 -0.12 -15.58
CA ILE A 141 6.23 -0.09 -17.08
C ILE A 141 7.58 0.53 -17.57
N ARG A 142 8.29 -0.02 -18.59
CA ARG A 142 9.78 0.12 -18.81
C ARG A 142 10.59 0.05 -17.50
N VAL A 143 9.98 -0.72 -16.60
CA VAL A 143 10.42 -1.13 -15.30
C VAL A 143 10.93 -2.54 -15.48
N TYR A 144 12.12 -2.80 -14.98
CA TYR A 144 12.56 -4.16 -14.76
C TYR A 144 11.73 -4.74 -13.61
N SER A 145 10.90 -5.71 -13.94
CA SER A 145 9.99 -6.36 -13.02
C SER A 145 10.65 -7.63 -12.51
N VAL A 146 11.19 -7.58 -11.30
CA VAL A 146 11.92 -8.71 -10.70
C VAL A 146 10.99 -9.51 -9.80
N ASP A 147 10.70 -10.75 -10.18
CA ASP A 147 9.95 -11.76 -9.42
C ASP A 147 10.36 -13.15 -9.99
N ASN A 148 10.10 -14.27 -9.31
CA ASN A 148 10.30 -15.60 -9.89
C ASN A 148 8.99 -16.33 -10.26
N VAL A 149 7.84 -15.83 -9.81
CA VAL A 149 6.53 -16.36 -10.15
C VAL A 149 6.17 -15.97 -11.59
N PRO A 150 6.08 -16.92 -12.56
CA PRO A 150 5.88 -16.57 -13.97
C PRO A 150 4.55 -15.85 -14.24
N ALA A 151 3.51 -16.14 -13.45
CA ALA A 151 2.21 -15.48 -13.56
C ALA A 151 2.28 -13.97 -13.23
N ARG A 152 3.09 -13.57 -12.23
CA ARG A 152 3.30 -12.16 -11.87
C ARG A 152 4.09 -11.43 -12.94
N LEU A 153 5.16 -12.06 -13.44
CA LEU A 153 5.96 -11.54 -14.56
C LEU A 153 5.13 -11.35 -15.84
N ALA A 154 4.26 -12.31 -16.19
CA ALA A 154 3.34 -12.17 -17.33
C ALA A 154 2.32 -11.03 -17.10
N LYS A 155 1.85 -10.84 -15.86
CA LYS A 155 0.98 -9.72 -15.49
C LYS A 155 1.69 -8.37 -15.67
N ALA A 156 2.95 -8.28 -15.26
CA ALA A 156 3.81 -7.13 -15.45
C ALA A 156 4.02 -6.80 -16.94
N GLU A 157 4.37 -7.82 -17.74
CA GLU A 157 4.58 -7.70 -19.18
C GLU A 157 3.29 -7.26 -19.90
N SER A 158 2.11 -7.71 -19.45
CA SER A 158 0.82 -7.36 -20.06
C SER A 158 0.50 -5.86 -20.09
N ILE A 159 1.17 -5.06 -19.25
CA ILE A 159 1.09 -3.59 -19.25
C ILE A 159 2.44 -2.91 -19.58
N GLY A 160 3.46 -3.66 -20.00
CA GLY A 160 4.70 -3.14 -20.58
C GLY A 160 5.93 -3.11 -19.65
N ALA A 161 5.99 -3.96 -18.64
CA ALA A 161 7.26 -4.24 -17.93
C ALA A 161 8.25 -5.02 -18.79
N ILE A 162 9.53 -4.99 -18.41
CA ILE A 162 10.52 -5.99 -18.83
C ILE A 162 10.65 -7.01 -17.70
N PRO A 163 10.14 -8.25 -17.83
CA PRO A 163 10.25 -9.25 -16.78
C PRO A 163 11.70 -9.75 -16.63
N ILE A 164 12.16 -9.87 -15.38
CA ILE A 164 13.45 -10.45 -14.99
C ILE A 164 13.15 -11.58 -13.99
N ASN A 165 13.26 -12.84 -14.43
CA ASN A 165 13.17 -13.98 -13.52
C ASN A 165 14.54 -14.25 -12.88
N PHE A 166 14.63 -14.10 -11.55
CA PHE A 166 15.86 -14.32 -10.81
C PHE A 166 16.26 -15.79 -10.64
N ASP A 167 15.41 -16.77 -10.98
CA ASP A 167 15.80 -18.19 -11.10
C ASP A 167 16.92 -18.41 -12.14
N PHE A 168 17.09 -17.47 -13.09
CA PHE A 168 18.17 -17.47 -14.09
C PHE A 168 19.44 -16.73 -13.62
N GLY A 169 19.55 -16.46 -12.32
CA GLY A 169 20.69 -15.82 -11.65
C GLY A 169 20.35 -14.43 -11.09
N PRO A 170 21.27 -13.81 -10.33
CA PRO A 170 21.02 -12.56 -9.61
C PRO A 170 20.43 -11.47 -10.50
N ALA A 171 19.28 -10.90 -10.10
CA ALA A 171 18.53 -9.98 -10.93
C ALA A 171 19.32 -8.69 -11.23
N ASP A 172 20.17 -8.25 -10.31
CA ASP A 172 21.10 -7.14 -10.54
C ASP A 172 22.10 -7.42 -11.67
N ALA A 173 22.70 -8.60 -11.67
CA ALA A 173 23.60 -9.05 -12.73
C ALA A 173 22.87 -9.27 -14.07
N GLN A 174 21.57 -9.58 -14.07
CA GLN A 174 20.75 -9.64 -15.28
C GLN A 174 20.45 -8.24 -15.81
N ILE A 175 20.00 -7.31 -14.96
CA ILE A 175 19.69 -5.92 -15.31
C ILE A 175 20.95 -5.21 -15.83
N LEU A 176 22.11 -5.37 -15.19
CA LEU A 176 23.37 -4.75 -15.62
C LEU A 176 23.89 -5.25 -16.98
N LYS A 177 23.39 -6.39 -17.51
CA LYS A 177 23.68 -6.80 -18.89
C LYS A 177 22.84 -6.02 -19.92
N LEU A 178 21.65 -5.56 -19.52
CA LEU A 178 20.72 -4.78 -20.35
C LEU A 178 20.98 -3.28 -20.21
N GLU A 179 21.34 -2.82 -19.02
CA GLU A 179 21.65 -1.43 -18.65
C GLU A 179 23.05 -1.37 -17.99
N PRO A 180 24.16 -1.40 -18.76
CA PRO A 180 25.52 -1.48 -18.21
C PRO A 180 25.96 -0.29 -17.33
N ASN A 181 25.24 0.83 -17.40
CA ASN A 181 25.46 2.01 -16.55
C ASN A 181 24.62 1.99 -15.26
N GLY A 182 23.79 0.96 -15.08
CA GLY A 182 22.76 0.91 -14.06
C GLY A 182 21.46 1.62 -14.46
N VAL A 183 20.46 1.52 -13.59
CA VAL A 183 19.17 2.20 -13.70
C VAL A 183 19.12 3.47 -12.87
N ASP A 184 18.27 4.41 -13.26
CA ASP A 184 18.15 5.73 -12.65
C ASP A 184 17.50 5.65 -11.26
N ARG A 185 16.58 4.70 -11.08
CA ARG A 185 15.80 4.46 -9.86
C ARG A 185 15.67 2.97 -9.54
N SER A 186 15.64 2.64 -8.26
CA SER A 186 15.24 1.32 -7.76
C SER A 186 14.12 1.42 -6.73
N CYS A 187 13.18 0.50 -6.75
CA CYS A 187 12.14 0.37 -5.72
C CYS A 187 12.19 -1.04 -5.10
N ASP A 188 12.35 -1.11 -3.79
CA ASP A 188 12.15 -2.34 -3.00
C ASP A 188 10.68 -2.43 -2.58
N CYS A 189 9.97 -3.40 -3.16
CA CYS A 189 8.59 -3.75 -2.84
C CYS A 189 8.45 -5.13 -2.18
N ILE A 190 9.55 -5.73 -1.68
CA ILE A 190 9.56 -7.06 -1.03
C ILE A 190 9.85 -6.96 0.48
N GLY A 191 10.90 -6.23 0.87
CA GLY A 191 11.29 -6.09 2.27
C GLY A 191 11.98 -7.31 2.87
N SER A 192 11.72 -7.63 4.14
CA SER A 192 12.54 -8.62 4.88
C SER A 192 12.33 -10.11 4.54
N LYS A 193 11.47 -10.47 3.58
CA LYS A 193 11.21 -11.87 3.15
C LYS A 193 11.69 -12.13 1.70
N CYS A 194 12.89 -11.64 1.38
CA CYS A 194 13.52 -11.85 0.08
C CYS A 194 14.16 -13.23 -0.04
N VAL A 195 14.05 -13.86 -1.20
CA VAL A 195 14.76 -15.11 -1.54
C VAL A 195 15.78 -14.88 -2.64
N ASP A 196 16.89 -15.62 -2.58
CA ASP A 196 17.90 -15.70 -3.66
C ASP A 196 17.48 -16.67 -4.78
N GLU A 197 18.31 -16.80 -5.82
CA GLU A 197 18.08 -17.72 -6.94
C GLU A 197 18.08 -19.22 -6.57
N TYR A 198 18.43 -19.56 -5.32
CA TYR A 198 18.38 -20.93 -4.77
C TYR A 198 17.23 -21.12 -3.77
N GLY A 199 16.41 -20.09 -3.53
CA GLY A 199 15.30 -20.10 -2.58
C GLY A 199 15.70 -19.85 -1.12
N ASN A 200 16.95 -19.44 -0.82
CA ASN A 200 17.36 -19.10 0.53
C ASN A 200 16.83 -17.71 0.91
N ASN A 201 16.26 -17.58 2.11
CA ASN A 201 15.86 -16.27 2.63
C ASN A 201 17.11 -15.43 2.99
N ILE A 202 17.27 -14.28 2.34
CA ILE A 202 18.36 -13.31 2.58
C ILE A 202 17.73 -11.94 2.80
N GLU A 203 17.56 -11.53 4.06
CA GLU A 203 16.68 -10.41 4.41
C GLU A 203 17.13 -9.04 3.85
N ASN A 204 18.42 -8.86 3.54
CA ASN A 204 18.99 -7.63 2.97
C ASN A 204 19.29 -7.72 1.46
N LEU A 205 18.83 -8.76 0.77
CA LEU A 205 19.16 -9.04 -0.62
C LEU A 205 18.78 -7.88 -1.55
N ILE A 206 17.54 -7.42 -1.47
CA ILE A 206 17.02 -6.40 -2.39
C ILE A 206 17.63 -5.02 -2.13
N LEU A 207 17.86 -4.64 -0.87
CA LEU A 207 18.66 -3.44 -0.55
C LEU A 207 20.07 -3.51 -1.17
N THR A 208 20.67 -4.70 -1.19
CA THR A 208 22.00 -4.90 -1.79
C THR A 208 21.95 -4.84 -3.31
N GLN A 209 21.01 -5.53 -3.95
CA GLN A 209 20.81 -5.51 -5.40
C GLN A 209 20.41 -4.12 -5.91
N ALA A 210 19.56 -3.38 -5.18
CA ALA A 210 19.20 -2.01 -5.50
C ALA A 210 20.42 -1.08 -5.49
N VAL A 211 21.33 -1.20 -4.51
CA VAL A 211 22.61 -0.46 -4.51
C VAL A 211 23.51 -0.90 -5.69
N ASN A 212 23.51 -2.17 -6.07
CA ASN A 212 24.30 -2.68 -7.21
C ASN A 212 23.79 -2.17 -8.57
N VAL A 213 22.48 -2.17 -8.84
CA VAL A 213 21.91 -1.72 -10.12
C VAL A 213 21.71 -0.22 -10.25
N THR A 214 21.50 0.52 -9.15
CA THR A 214 21.26 1.96 -9.26
C THR A 214 22.53 2.66 -9.76
N ARG A 215 22.41 3.52 -10.76
CA ARG A 215 23.51 4.31 -11.33
C ARG A 215 24.06 5.33 -10.32
N VAL A 216 25.23 5.90 -10.62
CA VAL A 216 25.77 7.03 -9.85
C VAL A 216 24.78 8.20 -9.83
N GLY A 217 24.44 8.71 -8.64
CA GLY A 217 23.47 9.78 -8.44
C GLY A 217 21.99 9.36 -8.54
N GLY A 218 21.69 8.07 -8.70
CA GLY A 218 20.32 7.55 -8.67
C GLY A 218 19.76 7.43 -7.25
N GLY A 219 18.48 7.03 -7.15
CA GLY A 219 17.77 6.93 -5.87
C GLY A 219 17.02 5.62 -5.67
N ILE A 220 16.89 5.24 -4.40
CA ILE A 220 16.26 3.98 -3.96
C ILE A 220 15.02 4.29 -3.10
N GLY A 221 13.84 3.87 -3.55
CA GLY A 221 12.61 3.87 -2.77
C GLY A 221 12.41 2.54 -2.06
N VAL A 222 12.02 2.55 -0.77
CA VAL A 222 11.83 1.33 0.02
C VAL A 222 10.44 1.33 0.65
N ILE A 223 9.53 0.50 0.12
CA ILE A 223 8.20 0.25 0.70
C ILE A 223 8.05 -1.19 1.23
N GLY A 224 9.01 -2.07 0.89
CA GLY A 224 9.15 -3.40 1.45
C GLY A 224 9.23 -3.39 2.99
N VAL A 225 8.52 -4.31 3.64
CA VAL A 225 8.34 -4.28 5.10
C VAL A 225 9.56 -4.84 5.85
N TYR A 226 10.20 -3.95 6.63
CA TYR A 226 11.31 -4.24 7.52
C TYR A 226 10.91 -4.06 8.99
N LEU A 227 10.49 -5.15 9.65
CA LEU A 227 10.08 -5.09 11.06
C LEU A 227 11.27 -5.01 12.03
N THR A 228 11.11 -4.21 13.08
CA THR A 228 12.01 -4.07 14.24
C THR A 228 12.00 -5.27 15.18
N HIS A 229 11.02 -6.17 15.02
CA HIS A 229 10.91 -7.44 15.73
C HIS A 229 10.26 -8.47 14.78
N ASP A 230 10.79 -9.70 14.74
CA ASP A 230 10.28 -10.77 13.88
C ASP A 230 10.49 -12.13 14.56
N LEU A 231 9.44 -12.93 14.62
CA LEU A 231 9.36 -14.23 15.29
C LEU A 231 9.96 -15.35 14.43
N GLY A 232 11.21 -15.20 13.98
CA GLY A 232 11.87 -16.21 13.15
C GLY A 232 13.31 -15.98 12.70
N ARG A 233 13.93 -14.83 13.05
CA ARG A 233 15.24 -14.46 12.49
C ARG A 233 16.44 -15.10 13.21
N ALA A 234 17.51 -15.38 12.45
CA ALA A 234 18.63 -16.22 12.88
C ALA A 234 19.56 -15.60 13.94
N THR A 235 19.78 -14.27 13.92
CA THR A 235 20.76 -13.60 14.82
C THR A 235 20.09 -12.53 15.71
N PRO A 236 20.71 -12.13 16.83
CA PRO A 236 20.19 -11.05 17.68
C PRO A 236 20.02 -9.72 16.95
N ALA A 237 20.94 -9.39 16.02
CA ALA A 237 20.85 -8.19 15.20
C ALA A 237 19.63 -8.25 14.25
N LEU A 238 19.48 -9.36 13.52
CA LEU A 238 18.34 -9.56 12.62
C LEU A 238 17.00 -9.49 13.38
N LYS A 239 16.92 -10.08 14.58
CA LYS A 239 15.74 -10.01 15.46
C LYS A 239 15.36 -8.58 15.88
N GLN A 240 16.27 -7.61 15.79
CA GLN A 240 16.03 -6.18 16.06
C GLN A 240 15.83 -5.35 14.78
N GLY A 241 15.76 -6.00 13.60
CA GLY A 241 15.71 -5.31 12.30
C GLY A 241 17.07 -4.78 11.81
N ILE A 242 18.17 -5.12 12.47
CA ILE A 242 19.51 -4.64 12.12
C ILE A 242 20.09 -5.56 11.04
N LEU A 243 20.25 -5.01 9.83
CA LEU A 243 20.67 -5.72 8.62
C LEU A 243 22.04 -5.18 8.13
N PRO A 244 22.91 -6.02 7.55
CA PRO A 244 24.07 -5.53 6.81
C PRO A 244 23.63 -4.71 5.59
N PHE A 245 24.24 -3.55 5.39
CA PHE A 245 23.98 -2.67 4.25
C PHE A 245 25.29 -2.32 3.53
N PRO A 246 25.35 -2.33 2.19
CA PRO A 246 26.58 -2.06 1.42
C PRO A 246 26.93 -0.56 1.38
N ILE A 247 27.11 0.04 2.54
CA ILE A 247 27.29 1.49 2.74
C ILE A 247 28.45 2.09 1.92
N GLY A 248 29.51 1.30 1.69
CA GLY A 248 30.64 1.72 0.87
C GLY A 248 30.28 1.93 -0.61
N GLN A 249 29.53 1.01 -1.22
CA GLN A 249 29.05 1.20 -2.60
C GLN A 249 28.00 2.31 -2.69
N PHE A 250 27.07 2.36 -1.73
CA PHE A 250 26.06 3.41 -1.63
C PHE A 250 26.70 4.81 -1.61
N PHE A 251 27.74 4.98 -0.79
CA PHE A 251 28.51 6.23 -0.71
C PHE A 251 29.29 6.53 -2.00
N LEU A 252 30.02 5.57 -2.55
CA LEU A 252 30.81 5.75 -3.79
C LEU A 252 29.95 6.14 -4.98
N LYS A 253 28.71 5.66 -5.05
CA LYS A 253 27.73 5.99 -6.09
C LYS A 253 26.94 7.26 -5.80
N ASN A 254 27.11 7.93 -4.66
CA ASN A 254 26.34 9.11 -4.26
C ASN A 254 24.81 8.89 -4.40
N LEU A 255 24.31 7.78 -3.85
CA LEU A 255 22.90 7.39 -3.95
C LEU A 255 22.05 8.11 -2.89
N SER A 256 20.75 8.26 -3.17
CA SER A 256 19.74 8.51 -2.14
C SER A 256 18.98 7.23 -1.77
N LEU A 257 18.46 7.17 -0.54
CA LEU A 257 17.52 6.15 -0.10
C LEU A 257 16.43 6.81 0.75
N CYS A 258 15.17 6.56 0.42
CA CYS A 258 13.99 7.02 1.16
C CYS A 258 12.93 5.92 1.19
N GLY A 259 12.05 5.91 2.19
CA GLY A 259 11.03 4.87 2.32
C GLY A 259 10.35 4.84 3.68
N GLY A 260 9.52 3.82 3.88
CA GLY A 260 8.71 3.62 5.08
C GLY A 260 7.25 3.30 4.75
N ALA A 261 6.36 3.47 5.73
CA ALA A 261 4.92 3.39 5.50
C ALA A 261 4.47 4.56 4.61
N ALA A 262 3.75 4.27 3.53
CA ALA A 262 3.37 5.26 2.53
C ALA A 262 2.40 6.31 3.08
N THR A 263 2.57 7.57 2.70
CA THR A 263 1.62 8.67 3.01
C THR A 263 0.39 8.60 2.10
N ILE A 264 -0.38 7.52 2.20
CA ILE A 264 -1.50 7.13 1.31
C ILE A 264 -2.43 8.32 0.96
N HIS A 265 -2.88 9.08 1.98
CA HIS A 265 -3.75 10.24 1.82
C HIS A 265 -3.20 11.30 0.85
N ALA A 266 -1.87 11.50 0.78
CA ALA A 266 -1.25 12.48 -0.10
C ALA A 266 -1.44 12.18 -1.60
N TYR A 267 -1.68 10.91 -1.96
CA TYR A 267 -1.78 10.47 -3.36
C TYR A 267 -3.20 10.06 -3.77
N GLN A 268 -4.08 9.79 -2.80
CA GLN A 268 -5.42 9.22 -3.04
C GLN A 268 -6.25 10.02 -4.09
N GLU A 269 -6.34 11.34 -3.98
CA GLU A 269 -7.10 12.17 -4.94
C GLU A 269 -6.43 12.27 -6.33
N LEU A 270 -5.09 12.29 -6.38
CA LEU A 270 -4.32 12.30 -7.64
C LEU A 270 -4.52 10.99 -8.42
N LEU A 271 -4.45 9.87 -7.72
CA LEU A 271 -4.61 8.53 -8.29
C LEU A 271 -6.06 8.23 -8.63
N LYS A 272 -7.02 8.71 -7.82
CA LYS A 272 -8.44 8.72 -8.15
C LYS A 272 -8.72 9.50 -9.43
N THR A 273 -8.15 10.70 -9.59
CA THR A 273 -8.25 11.49 -10.82
C THR A 273 -7.68 10.74 -12.03
N SER A 274 -6.65 9.92 -11.83
CA SER A 274 -6.07 9.07 -12.88
C SER A 274 -6.98 7.90 -13.26
N ILE A 275 -7.74 7.33 -12.32
CA ILE A 275 -8.80 6.34 -12.58
C ILE A 275 -9.98 7.00 -13.31
N ASP A 276 -10.49 8.12 -12.77
CA ASP A 276 -11.64 8.88 -13.31
C ASP A 276 -11.41 9.28 -14.77
N SER A 277 -10.18 9.72 -15.11
CA SER A 277 -9.79 10.13 -16.46
C SER A 277 -9.42 8.99 -17.42
N GLY A 278 -9.47 7.73 -16.97
CA GLY A 278 -9.13 6.56 -17.80
C GLY A 278 -7.63 6.29 -17.96
N LYS A 279 -6.76 7.08 -17.33
CA LYS A 279 -5.29 6.91 -17.39
C LYS A 279 -4.79 5.71 -16.59
N ALA A 280 -5.51 5.30 -15.55
CA ALA A 280 -5.18 4.17 -14.70
C ALA A 280 -6.35 3.18 -14.59
N ARG A 281 -6.04 1.88 -14.63
CA ARG A 281 -6.97 0.77 -14.36
C ARG A 281 -6.33 -0.25 -13.41
N PRO A 282 -6.01 0.15 -12.16
CA PRO A 282 -5.25 -0.68 -11.22
C PRO A 282 -5.94 -2.00 -10.85
N SER A 283 -7.25 -2.15 -11.11
CA SER A 283 -7.99 -3.41 -10.95
C SER A 283 -7.44 -4.58 -11.78
N PHE A 284 -6.56 -4.33 -12.76
CA PHE A 284 -5.89 -5.40 -13.51
C PHE A 284 -5.22 -6.42 -12.58
N VAL A 285 -4.75 -6.03 -11.39
CA VAL A 285 -4.09 -6.94 -10.42
C VAL A 285 -5.00 -8.02 -9.83
N PHE A 286 -6.31 -7.95 -10.02
CA PHE A 286 -7.23 -9.00 -9.57
C PHE A 286 -7.41 -10.08 -10.65
N GLU A 287 -7.39 -11.35 -10.23
CA GLU A 287 -7.73 -12.49 -11.09
C GLU A 287 -9.19 -12.93 -10.91
N LYS A 288 -9.68 -12.95 -9.66
CA LYS A 288 -11.07 -13.31 -9.31
C LYS A 288 -11.48 -12.64 -7.99
N GLU A 289 -12.79 -12.51 -7.80
CA GLU A 289 -13.38 -12.14 -6.51
C GLU A 289 -13.72 -13.39 -5.70
N PHE A 290 -13.48 -13.33 -4.39
CA PHE A 290 -13.87 -14.34 -3.41
C PHE A 290 -15.05 -13.83 -2.58
N ARG A 291 -15.80 -14.71 -1.93
CA ARG A 291 -16.64 -14.30 -0.81
C ARG A 291 -15.81 -14.18 0.46
N ILE A 292 -16.29 -13.44 1.46
CA ILE A 292 -15.57 -13.37 2.75
C ILE A 292 -15.50 -14.73 3.46
N GLU A 293 -16.49 -15.60 3.28
CA GLU A 293 -16.47 -16.94 3.89
C GLU A 293 -15.38 -17.85 3.29
N ASP A 294 -14.90 -17.52 2.09
CA ASP A 294 -13.84 -18.24 1.37
C ASP A 294 -12.43 -17.68 1.69
N ALA A 295 -12.29 -16.85 2.74
CA ALA A 295 -11.03 -16.17 3.08
C ALA A 295 -9.84 -17.11 3.24
N GLU A 296 -10.02 -18.28 3.87
CA GLU A 296 -8.93 -19.25 4.04
C GLU A 296 -8.42 -19.78 2.68
N GLU A 297 -9.32 -20.03 1.72
CA GLU A 297 -8.95 -20.44 0.37
C GLU A 297 -8.22 -19.32 -0.37
N ALA A 298 -8.71 -18.08 -0.28
CA ALA A 298 -8.07 -16.92 -0.89
C ALA A 298 -6.65 -16.67 -0.35
N TYR A 299 -6.44 -16.78 0.97
CA TYR A 299 -5.12 -16.69 1.58
C TYR A 299 -4.20 -17.84 1.15
N ARG A 300 -4.74 -19.06 1.05
CA ARG A 300 -3.99 -20.22 0.56
C ARG A 300 -3.58 -20.05 -0.90
N GLU A 301 -4.47 -19.59 -1.77
CA GLU A 301 -4.15 -19.31 -3.17
C GLU A 301 -3.14 -18.17 -3.34
N PHE A 302 -3.21 -17.12 -2.52
CA PHE A 302 -2.23 -16.04 -2.52
C PHE A 302 -0.85 -16.52 -2.06
N ASN A 303 -0.80 -17.35 -1.01
CA ASN A 303 0.42 -17.98 -0.51
C ASN A 303 1.04 -18.97 -1.53
N ASP A 304 0.20 -19.73 -2.22
CA ASP A 304 0.59 -20.67 -3.29
C ASP A 304 0.89 -19.96 -4.63
N TYR A 305 0.89 -18.62 -4.66
CA TYR A 305 1.12 -17.78 -5.84
C TYR A 305 0.16 -18.02 -7.03
N LYS A 306 -1.03 -18.55 -6.77
CA LYS A 306 -2.09 -18.80 -7.77
C LYS A 306 -2.85 -17.54 -8.16
N ILE A 307 -2.85 -16.54 -7.29
CA ILE A 307 -3.42 -15.20 -7.50
C ILE A 307 -2.40 -14.12 -7.14
N THR A 308 -2.50 -12.96 -7.80
CA THR A 308 -1.70 -11.77 -7.51
C THR A 308 -2.28 -11.00 -6.33
N LYS A 309 -3.62 -10.90 -6.24
CA LYS A 309 -4.30 -10.17 -5.16
C LYS A 309 -5.67 -10.79 -4.85
N ALA A 310 -5.87 -11.17 -3.59
CA ALA A 310 -7.19 -11.50 -3.08
C ALA A 310 -8.07 -10.24 -2.93
N VAL A 311 -9.34 -10.35 -3.34
CA VAL A 311 -10.39 -9.35 -3.11
C VAL A 311 -11.66 -10.05 -2.69
N PHE A 312 -12.33 -9.51 -1.66
CA PHE A 312 -13.50 -10.09 -1.04
C PHE A 312 -14.75 -9.26 -1.32
N ARG A 313 -15.82 -9.94 -1.73
CA ARG A 313 -17.16 -9.38 -1.81
C ARG A 313 -17.98 -9.85 -0.61
N PHE A 314 -18.56 -8.90 0.10
CA PHE A 314 -19.46 -9.16 1.23
C PHE A 314 -20.90 -9.37 0.74
N PRO A 315 -21.72 -10.18 1.45
CA PRO A 315 -23.06 -10.56 0.98
C PRO A 315 -24.08 -9.41 0.94
N ASN A 316 -23.86 -8.33 1.69
CA ASN A 316 -24.72 -7.14 1.73
C ASN A 316 -23.97 -5.84 1.28
N PRO A 317 -23.68 -5.64 -0.02
CA PRO A 317 -22.85 -4.56 -0.55
C PRO A 317 -23.62 -3.39 -1.20
#